data_AF-A0A4P7QW09-F1
#
_entry.id   AF-A0A4P7QW09-F1
#
_cell.length_a   1.000
_cell.length_b   1.000
_cell.length_c   1.000
_cell.angle_alpha   90.00
_cell.angle_beta   90.00
_cell.angle_gamma   90.00
#
_symmetry.space_group_name_H-M   'P 1'
#
loop_
_entity.id
_entity.type
_entity.pdbx_description
1 polymer ?
#
loop_
_entity_poly.entity_id
_entity_poly.type
_entity_poly.pdbx_seq_one_letter_code
_entity_poly.pdbx_strand_id
1 'polypeptide(L)' 'MKRNPGYLPSEAIGKRVRVRLEHGGEGATDPNPMSPPGWAADGKGGCNWRRSGNPFDIAEYEVIQ' A
#
# COMPACT_ATOMS: atom_id res chain seq x y z
N MET A 1 4.70 7.28 7.99
CA MET A 1 3.87 7.05 6.79
C MET A 1 3.57 8.39 6.10
N LYS A 2 3.52 8.42 4.76
CA LYS A 2 3.16 9.56 3.92
C LYS A 2 1.71 9.42 3.46
N ARG A 3 1.00 10.54 3.25
CA ARG A 3 -0.37 10.51 2.72
C ARG A 3 -0.39 10.04 1.27
N ASN A 4 -1.35 9.18 0.93
CA ASN A 4 -1.55 8.74 -0.45
C ASN A 4 -1.94 9.92 -1.36
N PRO A 5 -1.15 10.24 -2.41
CA PRO A 5 -1.45 11.34 -3.32
C PRO A 5 -2.58 11.02 -4.32
N GLY A 6 -3.09 9.78 -4.34
CA GLY A 6 -4.13 9.32 -5.27
C GLY A 6 -3.61 8.68 -6.56
N TYR A 7 -2.30 8.52 -6.67
CA TYR A 7 -1.58 7.85 -7.75
C TYR A 7 -0.31 7.18 -7.21
N LEU A 8 0.27 6.25 -7.98
CA LEU A 8 1.51 5.56 -7.60
C LEU A 8 2.65 6.57 -7.43
N PRO A 9 3.21 6.73 -6.21
CA PRO A 9 4.35 7.62 -5.97
C PRO A 9 5.61 7.10 -6.64
N SER A 10 6.43 7.99 -7.22
CA SER A 10 7.67 7.60 -7.91
C SER A 10 8.65 6.86 -7.00
N GLU A 11 8.69 7.21 -5.71
CA GLU A 11 9.57 6.56 -4.73
C GLU A 11 9.19 5.12 -4.39
N ALA A 12 7.97 4.70 -4.75
CA ALA A 12 7.40 3.40 -4.46
C ALA A 12 7.42 2.45 -5.67
N ILE A 13 7.77 2.92 -6.87
CA ILE A 13 7.86 2.09 -8.08
C ILE A 13 8.87 0.94 -7.86
N GLY A 14 8.47 -0.28 -8.19
CA GLY A 14 9.26 -1.51 -8.06
C GLY A 14 9.49 -1.99 -6.62
N LYS A 15 8.77 -1.43 -5.65
CA LYS A 15 9.04 -1.61 -4.21
C LYS A 15 7.85 -2.17 -3.46
N ARG A 16 8.05 -2.39 -2.17
CA ARG A 16 6.98 -2.79 -1.24
C ARG A 16 6.64 -1.68 -0.28
N VAL A 17 5.36 -1.60 0.06
CA VAL A 17 4.82 -0.56 0.95
C VAL A 17 3.99 -1.19 2.06
N ARG A 18 4.10 -0.62 3.26
CA ARG A 18 3.09 -0.79 4.31
C ARG A 18 2.02 0.27 4.11
N VAL A 19 0.76 -0.13 4.14
CA VAL A 19 -0.36 0.81 3.94
C VAL A 19 -1.26 0.88 5.16
N ARG A 20 -1.80 2.06 5.42
CA ARG A 20 -2.93 2.29 6.32
C ARG A 20 -4.13 2.65 5.46
N LEU A 21 -5.22 1.92 5.65
CA LEU A 21 -6.46 2.10 4.91
C LEU A 21 -7.33 3.18 5.57
N GLU A 22 -8.25 3.80 4.82
CA GLU A 22 -9.13 4.87 5.33
C GLU A 22 -9.98 4.41 6.53
N HIS A 23 -10.40 3.14 6.59
CA HIS A 23 -11.09 2.58 7.77
C HIS A 23 -10.17 2.31 8.98
N GLY A 24 -8.88 2.61 8.88
CA GLY A 24 -7.88 2.44 9.93
C GLY A 24 -7.17 1.09 9.97
N GLY A 25 -7.57 0.13 9.14
CA GLY A 25 -6.89 -1.15 9.01
C GLY A 25 -5.49 -1.01 8.39
N GLU A 26 -4.57 -1.88 8.76
CA GLU A 26 -3.22 -1.90 8.19
C GLU A 26 -3.07 -3.03 7.17
N GLY A 27 -2.75 -2.68 5.92
CA GLY A 27 -2.30 -3.62 4.90
C GLY A 27 -0.80 -3.82 5.05
N ALA A 28 -0.39 -4.71 5.94
CA ALA A 28 1.02 -4.92 6.26
C ALA A 28 1.51 -6.36 6.06
N THR A 29 0.65 -7.36 6.15
CA THR A 29 1.07 -8.76 6.18
C THR A 29 0.00 -9.68 5.62
N ASP A 30 0.34 -10.44 4.60
CA ASP A 30 -0.34 -11.71 4.35
C ASP A 30 -0.18 -12.60 5.60
N PRO A 31 -1.18 -13.45 5.93
CA PRO A 31 -1.07 -14.39 7.04
C PRO A 31 0.01 -15.47 6.81
N ASN A 32 0.60 -15.53 5.61
CA ASN A 32 1.66 -16.46 5.27
C ASN A 32 3.04 -15.90 5.69
N PRO A 33 3.77 -16.56 6.61
CA PRO A 33 5.10 -16.14 7.03
C PRO A 33 6.17 -16.19 5.92
N MET A 34 5.88 -16.86 4.78
CA MET A 34 6.75 -16.87 3.59
C MET A 34 6.52 -15.67 2.67
N SER A 35 5.46 -14.88 2.88
CA SER A 35 5.21 -13.68 2.08
C SER A 35 6.17 -12.55 2.48
N PRO A 36 6.77 -11.83 1.51
CA PRO A 36 7.55 -10.64 1.83
C PRO A 36 6.67 -9.60 2.54
N PRO A 37 7.20 -8.86 3.53
CA PRO A 37 6.44 -7.88 4.29
C PRO A 37 5.88 -6.77 3.37
N GLY A 38 4.74 -6.20 3.76
CA GLY A 38 4.02 -5.17 3.01
C GLY A 38 3.40 -5.67 1.70
N TRP A 39 2.81 -4.75 0.96
CA TRP A 39 2.18 -4.99 -0.33
C TRP A 39 3.09 -4.51 -1.45
N ALA A 40 3.04 -5.16 -2.62
CA ALA A 40 3.71 -4.64 -3.81
C ALA A 40 3.11 -3.27 -4.13
N ALA A 41 3.94 -2.25 -4.29
CA ALA A 41 3.46 -0.92 -4.63
C ALA A 41 2.89 -0.87 -6.05
N ASP A 42 3.41 -1.65 -6.98
CA ASP A 42 3.02 -1.64 -8.39
C ASP A 42 2.92 -3.06 -8.99
N GLY A 43 2.61 -3.11 -10.28
CA GLY A 43 2.47 -4.35 -11.03
C GLY A 43 1.08 -4.99 -10.93
N LYS A 44 0.94 -6.19 -11.53
CA LYS A 44 -0.35 -6.88 -11.74
C LYS A 44 -1.06 -7.28 -10.43
N GLY A 45 -0.33 -7.39 -9.32
CA GLY A 45 -0.86 -7.66 -7.98
C GLY A 45 -0.54 -6.56 -6.97
N GLY A 46 -0.22 -5.35 -7.45
CA GLY A 46 0.17 -4.25 -6.60
C GLY A 46 -1.02 -3.47 -6.01
N CYS A 47 -0.68 -2.53 -5.14
CA CYS A 47 -1.58 -1.60 -4.50
C CYS A 47 -2.42 -0.80 -5.50
N ASN A 48 -3.70 -0.65 -5.19
CA ASN A 48 -4.53 0.36 -5.84
C ASN A 48 -4.37 1.71 -5.11
N TRP A 49 -3.71 2.65 -5.77
CA TRP A 49 -3.42 3.98 -5.21
C TRP A 49 -4.56 4.98 -5.37
N ARG A 50 -5.57 4.66 -6.19
CA ARG A 50 -6.66 5.59 -6.46
C ARG A 50 -7.47 5.81 -5.18
N ARG A 51 -7.74 7.09 -4.87
CA ARG A 51 -8.68 7.48 -3.81
C ARG A 51 -10.06 7.62 -4.42
N SER A 52 -10.94 6.70 -4.07
CA SER A 52 -12.31 6.58 -4.57
C SER A 52 -13.37 6.89 -3.51
N GLY A 53 -12.95 7.09 -2.25
CA GLY A 53 -13.82 7.24 -1.09
C GLY A 53 -14.20 5.90 -0.45
N ASN A 54 -13.57 4.80 -0.87
CA ASN A 54 -13.82 3.49 -0.29
C ASN A 54 -13.06 3.34 1.05
N PRO A 55 -13.62 2.61 2.02
CA PRO A 55 -12.94 2.36 3.29
C PRO A 55 -11.61 1.61 3.12
N PHE A 56 -11.46 0.85 2.03
CA PHE A 56 -10.26 0.09 1.68
C PHE A 56 -9.28 0.88 0.80
N ASP A 57 -9.53 2.17 0.56
CA ASP A 57 -8.54 3.02 -0.09
C ASP A 57 -7.33 3.21 0.83
N ILE A 58 -6.16 3.32 0.23
CA ILE A 58 -4.92 3.64 0.95
C ILE A 58 -5.01 5.10 1.40
N ALA A 59 -5.01 5.34 2.72
CA ALA A 59 -4.95 6.67 3.32
C ALA A 59 -3.49 7.13 3.44
N GLU A 60 -2.64 6.25 3.95
CA GLU A 60 -1.21 6.49 4.16
C GLU A 60 -0.38 5.29 3.74
N TYR A 61 0.86 5.52 3.34
CA TYR A 61 1.79 4.49 2.93
C TYR A 61 3.20 4.76 3.46
N GLU A 62 4.00 3.71 3.55
CA GLU A 62 5.41 3.78 3.88
C GLU A 62 6.16 2.77 3.02
N VAL A 63 7.20 3.23 2.33
CA VAL A 63 8.08 2.38 1.54
C VAL A 63 9.01 1.64 2.47
N ILE A 64 9.06 0.31 2.36
CA ILE A 64 9.80 -0.57 3.27
C ILE A 64 10.96 -1.34 2.60
N GLN A 65 11.01 -1.35 1.27
CA GLN A 65 12.11 -1.91 0.46
C GLN A 65 12.39 -1.00 -0.73
#